data_AF-A0A399EDV5-F1
#
_entry.id   AF-A0A399EDV5-F1
#
_cell.length_a   1.000
_cell.length_b   1.000
_cell.length_c   1.000
_cell.angle_alpha   90.00
_cell.angle_beta   90.00
_cell.angle_gamma   90.00
#
_symmetry.space_group_name_H-M   'P 1'
#
loop_
_entity.id
_entity.type
_entity.pdbx_description
1 polymer ?
#
loop_
_entity_poly.entity_id
_entity_poly.type
_entity_poly.pdbx_seq_one_letter_code
_entity_poly.pdbx_strand_id
1 'polypeptide(L)'
;MEAVFLLRDLLVLLLLPVLAISALLSLPLLVREPAAWQLRFFKAVAALAIAGFVLELLLRFLFNGGSAWLHSIYGLLTALILYAVSGLEPGGWLRRGLAQAPERIGPYFFWASFVGLLLWWRFIETGR
;
A
#
# COMPACT_ATOMS: atom_id res chain seq x y z
N MET A 1 -7.86 -20.08 15.48
CA MET A 1 -6.89 -18.99 15.78
C MET A 1 -5.63 -19.13 14.93
N GLU A 2 -4.98 -20.30 14.91
CA GLU A 2 -3.80 -20.58 14.08
C GLU A 2 -3.95 -20.19 12.60
N ALA A 3 -5.06 -20.58 11.96
CA ALA A 3 -5.35 -20.20 10.57
C ALA A 3 -5.39 -18.68 10.32
N VAL A 4 -5.79 -17.88 11.31
CA VAL A 4 -5.87 -16.41 11.18
C VAL A 4 -4.48 -15.79 11.27
N PHE A 5 -3.61 -16.30 12.15
CA PHE A 5 -2.21 -15.89 12.21
C PHE A 5 -1.45 -16.29 10.94
N LEU A 6 -1.65 -17.52 10.44
CA LEU A 6 -1.08 -17.96 9.17
C LEU A 6 -1.53 -17.09 8.00
N LEU A 7 -2.82 -16.73 7.94
CA LEU A 7 -3.33 -15.83 6.91
C LEU A 7 -2.69 -14.45 7.00
N ARG A 8 -2.56 -13.89 8.22
CA ARG A 8 -1.86 -12.62 8.44
C ARG A 8 -0.42 -12.69 7.95
N ASP A 9 0.32 -13.73 8.33
CA ASP A 9 1.74 -13.86 8.00
C ASP A 9 1.93 -14.00 6.50
N LEU A 10 1.10 -14.82 5.86
CA LEU A 10 1.08 -14.99 4.42
C LEU A 10 0.75 -13.67 3.72
N LEU A 11 -0.24 -12.93 4.17
CA LEU A 11 -0.67 -11.68 3.53
C LEU A 11 0.38 -10.56 3.68
N VAL A 12 0.99 -10.46 4.87
CA VAL A 12 2.10 -9.54 5.12
C VAL A 12 3.30 -9.89 4.25
N LEU A 13 3.64 -11.17 4.14
CA LEU A 13 4.77 -11.62 3.32
C LEU A 13 4.51 -11.46 1.82
N LEU A 14 3.29 -11.78 1.35
CA LEU A 14 2.91 -11.67 -0.06
C LEU A 14 2.81 -10.23 -0.54
N LEU A 15 2.50 -9.28 0.34
CA LEU A 15 2.42 -7.88 -0.08
C LEU A 15 3.79 -7.34 -0.53
N LEU A 16 4.89 -7.84 0.03
CA LEU A 16 6.24 -7.41 -0.34
C LEU A 16 6.57 -7.66 -1.83
N PRO A 17 6.47 -8.89 -2.38
CA PRO A 17 6.68 -9.12 -3.81
C PRO A 17 5.61 -8.43 -4.67
N VAL A 18 4.38 -8.30 -4.19
CA VAL A 18 3.33 -7.56 -4.94
C VAL A 18 3.69 -6.08 -5.09
N LEU A 19 4.22 -5.43 -4.04
CA LEU A 19 4.71 -4.06 -4.10
C LEU A 19 5.94 -3.93 -5.00
N ALA A 20 6.86 -4.89 -4.97
CA ALA A 20 8.01 -4.92 -5.86
C ALA A 20 7.58 -5.02 -7.34
N ILE A 21 6.65 -5.93 -7.65
CA ILE A 21 6.06 -6.05 -8.99
C ILE A 21 5.37 -4.74 -9.38
N SER A 22 4.61 -4.14 -8.45
CA SER A 22 3.93 -2.86 -8.70
C SER A 22 4.92 -1.73 -9.03
N ALA A 23 6.04 -1.64 -8.30
CA ALA A 23 7.09 -0.67 -8.57
C ALA A 23 7.75 -0.89 -9.94
N LEU A 24 8.06 -2.14 -10.29
CA LEU A 24 8.65 -2.49 -11.59
C LEU A 24 7.69 -2.18 -12.75
N LEU A 25 6.42 -2.56 -12.63
CA LEU A 25 5.38 -2.25 -13.62
C LEU A 25 5.09 -0.75 -13.73
N SER A 26 5.37 0.01 -12.67
CA SER A 26 5.20 1.46 -12.63
C SER A 26 6.42 2.24 -13.13
N LEU A 27 7.57 1.59 -13.35
CA LEU A 27 8.79 2.26 -13.79
C LEU A 27 8.62 3.04 -15.11
N PRO A 28 7.93 2.52 -16.15
CA PRO A 28 7.63 3.30 -17.36
C PRO A 28 6.69 4.49 -17.11
N LEU A 29 5.94 4.50 -16.00
CA LEU A 29 4.99 5.56 -15.66
C LEU A 29 5.69 6.84 -15.18
N LEU A 30 6.99 6.80 -14.91
CA LEU A 30 7.79 8.01 -14.72
C LEU A 30 7.71 8.95 -15.93
N VAL A 31 7.47 8.39 -17.13
CA VAL A 31 7.41 9.15 -18.38
C VAL A 31 6.13 8.92 -19.18
N ARG A 32 5.18 8.10 -18.69
CA ARG A 32 3.92 7.74 -19.36
C ARG A 32 2.73 7.79 -18.40
N GLU A 33 1.52 7.95 -18.94
CA GLU A 33 0.29 7.80 -18.16
C GLU A 33 -0.08 6.32 -17.97
N PRO A 34 -0.69 5.96 -16.83
CA PRO A 34 -1.10 4.59 -16.56
C PRO A 34 -2.26 4.14 -17.46
N ALA A 35 -2.17 2.91 -17.95
CA ALA A 35 -3.29 2.24 -18.59
C ALA A 35 -4.37 1.86 -17.56
N ALA A 36 -5.61 1.65 -18.02
CA ALA A 36 -6.74 1.32 -17.15
C ALA A 36 -6.50 0.06 -16.30
N TRP A 37 -5.80 -0.95 -16.83
CA TRP A 37 -5.46 -2.16 -16.06
C TRP A 37 -4.41 -1.89 -14.97
N GLN A 38 -3.46 -0.98 -15.19
CA GLN A 38 -2.45 -0.58 -14.20
C GLN A 38 -3.11 0.15 -13.03
N LEU A 39 -4.10 1.02 -13.32
CA LEU A 39 -4.91 1.67 -12.29
C LEU A 39 -5.67 0.66 -11.43
N ARG A 40 -6.35 -0.31 -12.06
CA ARG A 40 -7.08 -1.37 -11.36
C ARG A 40 -6.15 -2.25 -10.52
N PHE A 41 -5.01 -2.62 -11.08
CA PHE A 41 -3.99 -3.38 -10.36
C PHE A 41 -3.49 -2.61 -9.14
N PHE A 42 -3.11 -1.34 -9.30
CA PHE A 42 -2.64 -0.51 -8.19
C PHE A 42 -3.69 -0.34 -7.08
N LYS A 43 -4.98 -0.18 -7.44
CA LYS A 43 -6.09 -0.19 -6.46
C LYS A 43 -6.19 -1.49 -5.69
N ALA A 44 -6.01 -2.64 -6.36
CA ALA A 44 -6.00 -3.94 -5.69
C ALA A 44 -4.81 -4.05 -4.73
N VAL A 45 -3.62 -3.54 -5.11
CA VAL A 45 -2.46 -3.45 -4.21
C VAL A 45 -2.74 -2.58 -2.99
N ALA A 46 -3.35 -1.40 -3.19
CA ALA A 46 -3.74 -0.51 -2.09
C ALA A 46 -4.75 -1.19 -1.13
N ALA A 47 -5.77 -1.85 -1.69
CA ALA A 47 -6.76 -2.58 -0.89
C ALA A 47 -6.12 -3.74 -0.10
N LEU A 48 -5.19 -4.49 -0.72
CA LEU A 48 -4.45 -5.56 -0.05
C LEU A 48 -3.58 -5.02 1.09
N ALA A 49 -2.92 -3.87 0.89
CA ALA A 49 -2.13 -3.21 1.92
C ALA A 49 -2.98 -2.78 3.12
N ILE A 50 -4.15 -2.18 2.86
CA ILE A 50 -5.11 -1.82 3.92
C ILE A 50 -5.58 -3.07 4.66
N ALA A 51 -5.99 -4.12 3.94
CA ALA A 51 -6.47 -5.35 4.54
C ALA A 51 -5.40 -5.99 5.45
N GLY A 52 -4.14 -6.05 4.99
CA GLY A 52 -3.04 -6.56 5.78
C GLY A 52 -2.74 -5.75 7.02
N PHE A 53 -2.72 -4.42 6.89
CA PHE A 53 -2.50 -3.54 8.03
C PHE A 53 -3.64 -3.63 9.06
N VAL A 54 -4.90 -3.62 8.61
CA VAL A 54 -6.07 -3.72 9.50
C VAL A 54 -6.10 -5.08 10.21
N LEU A 55 -5.85 -6.17 9.48
CA LEU A 55 -5.78 -7.51 10.09
C LEU A 55 -4.67 -7.58 11.14
N GLU A 56 -3.49 -7.04 10.85
CA GLU A 56 -2.41 -6.96 11.82
C GLU A 56 -2.83 -6.18 13.08
N LEU A 57 -3.39 -4.99 12.89
CA LEU A 57 -3.78 -4.11 13.99
C LEU A 57 -4.80 -4.79 14.91
N LEU A 58 -5.80 -5.45 14.32
CA LEU A 58 -6.81 -6.21 15.05
C LEU A 58 -6.17 -7.36 15.85
N LEU A 59 -5.30 -8.15 15.23
CA LEU A 59 -4.65 -9.27 15.92
C LEU A 59 -3.76 -8.80 17.06
N ARG A 60 -2.96 -7.75 16.87
CA ARG A 60 -2.11 -7.21 17.94
C ARG A 60 -2.92 -6.63 19.09
N PHE A 61 -4.00 -5.92 18.79
CA PHE A 61 -4.87 -5.35 19.82
C PHE A 61 -5.59 -6.43 20.63
N LEU A 62 -6.11 -7.46 19.96
CA LEU A 62 -6.88 -8.53 20.61
C LEU A 62 -6.01 -9.54 21.37
N PHE A 63 -4.78 -9.82 20.90
CA PHE A 63 -3.99 -10.92 21.42
C PHE A 63 -2.65 -10.53 22.06
N ASN A 64 -2.07 -9.38 21.72
CA ASN A 64 -0.72 -9.00 22.16
C ASN A 64 -0.67 -7.76 23.07
N GLY A 65 -1.82 -7.30 23.56
CA GLY A 65 -1.89 -6.16 24.50
C GLY A 65 -1.55 -4.80 23.87
N GLY A 66 -1.53 -4.72 22.54
CA GLY A 66 -1.21 -3.51 21.79
C GLY A 66 -0.14 -3.72 20.72
N SER A 67 0.14 -2.66 19.97
CA SER A 67 1.16 -2.65 18.92
C SER A 67 2.22 -1.60 19.22
N ALA A 68 3.49 -1.91 18.97
CA ALA A 68 4.54 -0.91 19.01
C ALA A 68 4.17 0.22 18.04
N TRP A 69 4.12 1.45 18.54
CA TRP A 69 3.67 2.62 17.77
C TRP A 69 4.50 2.80 16.51
N LEU A 70 5.82 2.56 16.62
CA LEU A 70 6.76 2.59 15.52
C LEU A 70 6.53 1.48 14.48
N HIS A 71 6.11 0.28 14.87
CA HIS A 71 5.78 -0.77 13.90
C HIS A 71 4.52 -0.39 13.11
N SER A 72 3.46 0.04 13.81
CA SER A 72 2.18 0.38 13.19
C SER A 72 2.28 1.53 12.19
N ILE A 73 3.17 2.50 12.45
CA ILE A 73 3.28 3.68 11.57
C ILE A 73 3.76 3.31 10.17
N TYR A 74 4.63 2.30 10.03
CA TYR A 74 5.12 1.88 8.71
C TYR A 74 3.99 1.26 7.87
N GLY A 75 3.20 0.37 8.46
CA GLY A 75 2.05 -0.24 7.78
C GLY A 75 0.97 0.79 7.44
N LEU A 76 0.69 1.71 8.37
CA LEU A 76 -0.26 2.80 8.17
C LEU A 76 0.18 3.74 7.04
N LEU A 77 1.44 4.18 7.04
CA LEU A 77 1.97 5.07 6.00
C LEU A 77 1.93 4.39 4.63
N THR A 78 2.32 3.12 4.52
CA THR A 78 2.19 2.35 3.27
C THR A 78 0.74 2.34 2.78
N ALA A 79 -0.21 1.98 3.64
CA ALA A 79 -1.63 1.91 3.28
C ALA A 79 -2.19 3.27 2.85
N LEU A 80 -1.87 4.34 3.59
CA LEU A 80 -2.35 5.69 3.28
C LEU A 80 -1.78 6.24 1.97
N ILE A 81 -0.48 6.06 1.73
CA ILE A 81 0.17 6.52 0.49
C ILE A 81 -0.45 5.83 -0.72
N LEU A 82 -0.57 4.50 -0.68
CA LEU A 82 -1.16 3.72 -1.77
C LEU A 82 -2.64 4.08 -1.98
N TYR A 83 -3.41 4.23 -0.90
CA TYR A 83 -4.81 4.64 -0.98
C TYR A 83 -4.98 6.03 -1.59
N ALA A 84 -4.19 7.01 -1.12
CA ALA A 84 -4.23 8.38 -1.62
C ALA A 84 -3.91 8.42 -3.12
N VAL A 85 -2.79 7.81 -3.54
CA VAL A 85 -2.39 7.79 -4.95
C VAL A 85 -3.39 7.04 -5.83
N SER A 86 -4.05 6.00 -5.31
CA SER A 86 -5.11 5.30 -6.04
C SER A 86 -6.31 6.21 -6.39
N GLY A 87 -6.50 7.29 -5.62
CA GLY A 87 -7.52 8.31 -5.83
C GLY A 87 -7.15 9.42 -6.82
N LEU A 88 -5.93 9.41 -7.38
CA LEU A 88 -5.47 10.43 -8.35
C LEU A 88 -5.89 10.16 -9.79
N GLU A 89 -6.47 8.99 -10.09
CA GLU A 89 -6.98 8.68 -11.42
C GLU A 89 -7.99 9.74 -11.92
N PRO A 90 -8.22 9.84 -13.25
CA PRO A 90 -9.27 10.71 -13.78
C PRO A 90 -10.63 10.42 -13.14
N GLY A 91 -11.26 11.44 -12.54
CA GLY A 91 -12.52 11.29 -11.79
C GLY A 91 -12.39 10.69 -10.37
N GLY A 92 -11.17 10.34 -9.95
CA GLY A 92 -10.88 9.80 -8.63
C GLY A 92 -11.24 10.75 -7.48
N TRP A 93 -11.48 10.18 -6.30
CA TRP A 93 -11.93 10.92 -5.13
C TRP A 93 -10.92 12.00 -4.70
N LEU A 94 -9.62 11.66 -4.67
CA LEU A 94 -8.59 12.61 -4.26
C LEU A 94 -8.41 13.67 -5.33
N ARG A 95 -8.35 13.28 -6.61
CA ARG A 95 -8.22 14.23 -7.72
C ARG A 95 -9.31 15.29 -7.71
N ARG A 96 -10.57 14.91 -7.43
CA ARG A 96 -11.71 15.85 -7.36
C ARG A 96 -11.65 16.81 -6.18
N GLY A 97 -10.98 16.42 -5.08
CA GLY A 97 -10.83 17.25 -3.90
C GLY A 97 -9.66 18.24 -3.97
N LEU A 98 -8.76 18.10 -4.95
CA LEU A 98 -7.61 18.99 -5.11
C LEU A 98 -8.00 20.27 -5.85
N ALA A 99 -7.63 21.42 -5.29
CA ALA A 99 -7.77 22.72 -5.97
C ALA A 99 -6.98 22.77 -7.28
N GLN A 100 -5.83 22.10 -7.32
CA GLN A 100 -5.00 21.92 -8.52
C GLN A 100 -4.62 20.44 -8.64
N ALA A 101 -5.32 19.72 -9.50
CA ALA A 101 -5.00 18.33 -9.77
C ALA A 101 -3.71 18.22 -10.58
N PRO A 102 -2.85 17.22 -10.31
CA PRO A 102 -1.64 16.99 -11.09
C PRO A 102 -2.00 16.68 -12.56
N GLU A 103 -1.26 17.30 -13.48
CA GLU A 103 -1.44 17.07 -14.92
C GLU A 103 -1.12 15.63 -15.30
N ARG A 104 -0.09 15.07 -14.68
CA ARG A 104 0.41 13.71 -14.90
C ARG A 104 0.38 12.93 -13.61
N ILE A 105 -0.16 11.71 -13.66
CA ILE A 105 -0.30 10.89 -12.45
C ILE A 105 0.70 9.74 -12.40
N GLY A 106 1.24 9.31 -13.54
CA GLY A 106 2.18 8.20 -13.65
C GLY A 106 3.33 8.19 -12.63
N PRO A 107 4.09 9.30 -12.44
CA PRO A 107 5.19 9.35 -11.49
C PRO A 107 4.78 9.03 -10.05
N TYR A 108 3.56 9.41 -9.64
CA TYR A 108 3.07 9.15 -8.30
C TYR A 108 2.83 7.66 -8.04
N PHE A 109 2.40 6.89 -9.05
CA PHE A 109 2.19 5.45 -8.93
C PHE A 109 3.51 4.70 -8.70
N PHE A 110 4.57 5.10 -9.40
CA PHE A 110 5.91 4.56 -9.18
C PHE A 110 6.39 4.87 -7.76
N TRP A 111 6.38 6.13 -7.36
CA TRP A 111 6.89 6.54 -6.05
C TRP A 111 6.07 5.93 -4.91
N ALA A 112 4.75 5.85 -5.03
CA ALA A 112 3.91 5.21 -4.04
C ALA A 112 4.22 3.71 -3.90
N SER A 113 4.43 3.00 -5.01
CA SER A 113 4.80 1.59 -4.98
C SER A 113 6.18 1.37 -4.37
N PHE A 114 7.16 2.20 -4.77
CA PHE A 114 8.54 2.09 -4.30
C PHE A 114 8.68 2.46 -2.82
N VAL A 115 8.12 3.59 -2.39
CA VAL A 115 8.11 4.00 -0.98
C VAL A 115 7.29 3.00 -0.15
N GLY A 116 6.15 2.55 -0.67
CA GLY A 116 5.34 1.51 -0.04
C GLY A 116 6.11 0.21 0.17
N LEU A 117 6.91 -0.22 -0.81
CA LEU A 117 7.81 -1.37 -0.68
C LEU A 117 8.81 -1.20 0.47
N LEU A 118 9.50 -0.04 0.54
CA LEU A 118 10.50 0.23 1.57
C LEU A 118 9.88 0.31 2.98
N LEU A 119 8.73 0.98 3.10
CA LEU A 119 8.00 1.08 4.36
C LEU A 119 7.45 -0.29 4.78
N TRP A 120 6.93 -1.08 3.85
CA TRP A 120 6.42 -2.42 4.16
C TRP A 120 7.53 -3.40 4.53
N TRP A 121 8.68 -3.30 3.87
CA TRP A 121 9.88 -4.01 4.31
C TRP A 121 10.21 -3.67 5.76
N ARG A 122 10.24 -2.38 6.10
CA ARG A 122 10.53 -1.92 7.46
C ARG A 122 9.46 -2.36 8.47
N PHE A 123 8.21 -2.41 8.06
CA PHE A 123 7.11 -2.96 8.84
C PHE A 123 7.37 -4.43 9.21
N ILE A 124 7.80 -5.26 8.26
CA ILE A 124 8.16 -6.66 8.52
C ILE A 124 9.34 -6.77 9.49
N GLU A 125 10.40 -5.99 9.28
CA GLU A 125 11.59 -6.02 10.14
C GLU A 125 11.29 -5.65 11.60
N THR A 126 10.44 -4.65 11.80
CA THR A 126 10.10 -4.10 13.13
C THR A 126 8.93 -4.81 13.81
N GLY A 127 8.29 -5.75 13.11
CA GLY A 127 7.17 -6.53 13.63
C GLY A 127 7.57 -7.79 14.40
N ARG A 128 8.87 -8.08 14.46
CA ARG A 128 9.45 -9.18 15.25
C ARG A 128 9.49 -8.85 16.74
#